data_AF-A0A401PEV3-F1
#
_entry.id   AF-A0A401PEV3-F1
#
_cell.length_a   1.000
_cell.length_b   1.000
_cell.length_c   1.000
_cell.angle_alpha   90.00
_cell.angle_beta   90.00
_cell.angle_gamma   90.00
#
_symmetry.space_group_name_H-M   'P 1'
#
loop_
_entity.id
_entity.type
_entity.pdbx_description
1 polymer ?
#
loop_
_entity_poly.entity_id
_entity_poly.type
_entity_poly.pdbx_seq_one_letter_code
_entity_poly.pdbx_strand_id
1 'polypeptide(L)'
;ERKWIEKQNRAARAQRKKEEMNRIRTLVDTAYSCDPRIKKFKEEEKARKESEKKAKVEAKRKEQEEKEKNWNYFTEDQTENVKMMEEVEKLCDRLELMSLQALNEVLASSTRDEGQAEIEKQIQEVNAQLAKEKEESEARMRQAAKSSDHATGYGGGSKTWLEEDLQLLIKGVNIFPAGTNTRWEVIANFINSHSTSGIRRTAKDVINKAKNLQKLDPLQKDEINKKAFEKFNKDHNTAVAALDKATPSERFEAHGCDINPWTAEEQKLLEQALKTYPVNTPERWEKIAATIPGRTKRDCMKRYKELVEMVKAKKAAQDQVNTVRSKK
;
A
#
# COMPACT_ATOMS: atom_id res chain seq x y z
N GLU A 1 -42.48 -0.79 79.55
CA GLU A 1 -42.83 0.46 78.82
C GLU A 1 -41.77 1.56 78.92
N ARG A 2 -41.47 2.12 80.11
CA ARG A 2 -40.50 3.24 80.27
C ARG A 2 -39.11 3.02 79.65
N LYS A 3 -38.51 1.84 79.83
CA LYS A 3 -37.18 1.49 79.24
C LYS A 3 -37.19 1.49 77.71
N TRP A 4 -38.32 1.11 77.09
CA TRP A 4 -38.46 1.08 75.63
C TRP A 4 -38.57 2.49 75.07
N ILE A 5 -39.37 3.36 75.71
CA ILE A 5 -39.47 4.78 75.39
C ILE A 5 -38.11 5.48 75.53
N GLU A 6 -37.35 5.18 76.59
CA GLU A 6 -36.02 5.76 76.79
C GLU A 6 -35.02 5.34 75.71
N LYS A 7 -35.07 4.08 75.26
CA LYS A 7 -34.24 3.56 74.16
C LYS A 7 -34.57 4.26 72.84
N GLN A 8 -35.86 4.45 72.52
CA GLN A 8 -36.31 5.20 71.35
C GLN A 8 -35.87 6.66 71.42
N ASN A 9 -36.03 7.32 72.56
CA ASN A 9 -35.59 8.70 72.78
C ASN A 9 -34.06 8.86 72.71
N ARG A 10 -33.29 7.84 73.11
CA ARG A 10 -31.83 7.81 72.95
C ARG A 10 -31.43 7.69 71.48
N ALA A 11 -32.06 6.79 70.73
CA ALA A 11 -31.83 6.63 69.30
C ALA A 11 -32.19 7.91 68.52
N ALA A 12 -33.35 8.51 68.80
CA ALA A 12 -33.77 9.78 68.17
C ALA A 12 -32.81 10.95 68.48
N ARG A 13 -32.24 11.01 69.69
CA ARG A 13 -31.21 12.00 70.03
C ARG A 13 -29.90 11.74 69.28
N ALA A 14 -29.46 10.48 69.17
CA ALA A 14 -28.26 10.12 68.42
C ALA A 14 -28.41 10.44 66.93
N GLN A 15 -29.58 10.16 66.36
CA GLN A 15 -29.88 10.46 64.96
C GLN A 15 -29.86 11.97 64.68
N ARG A 16 -30.52 12.77 65.52
CA ARG A 16 -30.46 14.24 65.41
C ARG A 16 -29.05 14.80 65.55
N LYS A 17 -28.23 14.23 66.45
CA LYS A 17 -26.80 14.60 66.56
C LYS A 17 -26.02 14.27 65.30
N LYS A 18 -26.26 13.11 64.68
CA LYS A 18 -25.60 12.69 63.43
C LYS A 18 -26.00 13.60 62.27
N GLU A 19 -27.28 13.91 62.15
CA GLU A 19 -27.81 14.81 61.12
C GLU A 19 -27.24 16.23 61.27
N GLU A 20 -27.20 16.76 62.49
CA GLU A 20 -26.62 18.08 62.74
C GLU A 20 -25.10 18.08 62.50
N MET A 21 -24.37 17.03 62.90
CA MET A 21 -22.94 16.91 62.61
C MET A 21 -22.67 16.85 61.10
N ASN A 22 -23.48 16.11 60.34
CA ASN A 22 -23.38 16.07 58.88
C ASN A 22 -23.67 17.44 58.27
N ARG A 23 -24.70 18.13 58.74
CA ARG A 23 -25.05 19.49 58.29
C ARG A 23 -23.90 20.47 58.54
N ILE A 24 -23.30 20.45 59.73
CA ILE A 24 -22.13 21.26 60.06
C ILE A 24 -20.97 20.93 59.12
N ARG A 25 -20.68 19.65 58.88
CA ARG A 25 -19.63 19.22 57.95
C ARG A 25 -19.88 19.75 56.53
N THR A 26 -21.09 19.61 56.01
CA THR A 26 -21.45 20.12 54.69
C THR A 26 -21.30 21.63 54.60
N LEU A 27 -21.67 22.38 55.65
CA LEU A 27 -21.47 23.83 55.70
C LEU A 27 -19.99 24.20 55.69
N VAL A 28 -19.15 23.48 56.45
CA VAL A 28 -17.70 23.69 56.47
C VAL A 28 -17.07 23.38 55.11
N ASP A 29 -17.44 22.26 54.48
CA ASP A 29 -16.95 21.88 53.15
C ASP A 29 -17.36 22.91 52.09
N THR A 30 -18.61 23.40 52.16
CA THR A 30 -19.11 24.45 51.26
C THR A 30 -18.35 25.76 51.46
N ALA A 31 -18.17 26.20 52.71
CA ALA A 31 -17.41 27.42 53.02
C ALA A 31 -15.95 27.31 52.55
N TYR A 32 -15.31 26.15 52.76
CA TYR A 32 -13.95 25.88 52.28
C TYR A 32 -13.86 25.87 50.75
N SER A 33 -14.89 25.37 50.05
CA SER A 33 -14.94 25.36 48.59
C SER A 33 -15.12 26.77 47.99
N CYS A 34 -15.78 27.66 48.72
CA CYS A 34 -16.06 29.03 48.29
C CYS A 34 -15.00 30.05 48.75
N ASP A 35 -14.07 29.71 49.66
CA ASP A 35 -13.01 30.63 50.10
C ASP A 35 -12.12 31.03 48.90
N PRO A 36 -12.08 32.32 48.53
CA PRO A 36 -11.31 32.80 47.38
C PRO A 36 -9.81 32.48 47.44
N ARG A 37 -9.21 32.41 48.63
CA ARG A 37 -7.78 32.10 48.82
C ARG A 37 -7.51 30.63 48.52
N ILE A 38 -8.38 29.74 48.98
CA ILE A 38 -8.30 28.30 48.71
C ILE A 38 -8.51 28.03 47.21
N LYS A 39 -9.46 28.73 46.59
CA LYS A 39 -9.73 28.63 45.16
C LYS A 39 -8.52 29.06 44.33
N LYS A 40 -7.93 30.23 44.65
CA LYS A 40 -6.73 30.74 43.99
C LYS A 40 -5.54 29.77 44.14
N PHE A 41 -5.31 29.24 45.34
CA PHE A 41 -4.24 28.26 45.57
C PHE A 41 -4.43 26.98 44.74
N LYS A 42 -5.66 26.45 44.66
CA LYS A 42 -5.98 25.27 43.83
C LYS A 42 -5.82 25.54 42.35
N GLU A 43 -6.21 26.72 41.87
CA GLU A 43 -6.06 27.14 40.47
C GLU A 43 -4.58 27.31 40.10
N GLU A 44 -3.77 27.94 40.95
CA GLU A 44 -2.33 28.09 40.78
C GLU A 44 -1.60 26.73 40.79
N GLU A 45 -1.96 25.82 41.71
CA GLU A 45 -1.40 24.46 41.75
C GLU A 45 -1.77 23.67 40.49
N LYS A 46 -3.01 23.78 40.02
CA LYS A 46 -3.47 23.13 38.78
C LYS A 46 -2.75 23.72 37.56
N ALA A 47 -2.59 25.04 37.49
CA ALA A 47 -1.87 25.73 36.42
C ALA A 47 -0.39 25.32 36.40
N ARG A 48 0.26 25.20 37.57
CA ARG A 48 1.65 24.72 37.69
C ARG A 48 1.78 23.27 37.20
N LYS A 49 0.86 22.38 37.60
CA LYS A 49 0.87 20.99 37.12
C LYS A 49 0.62 20.89 35.61
N GLU A 50 -0.21 21.77 35.06
CA GLU A 50 -0.48 21.81 33.62
C GLU A 50 0.72 22.35 32.83
N SER A 51 1.37 23.41 33.31
CA SER A 51 2.58 23.95 32.67
C SER A 51 3.75 22.96 32.74
N GLU A 52 3.94 22.26 33.86
CA GLU A 52 4.94 21.21 33.99
C GLU A 52 4.67 20.03 33.04
N LYS A 53 3.40 19.61 32.91
CA LYS A 53 3.02 18.58 31.93
C LYS A 53 3.27 19.04 30.49
N LYS A 54 2.91 20.27 30.14
CA LYS A 54 3.16 20.86 28.81
C LYS A 54 4.65 20.93 28.52
N ALA A 55 5.46 21.42 29.46
CA ALA A 55 6.92 21.47 29.34
C ALA A 55 7.53 20.08 29.15
N LYS A 56 7.03 19.06 29.85
CA LYS A 56 7.50 17.67 29.70
C LYS A 56 7.14 17.07 28.32
N VAL A 57 5.95 17.36 27.81
CA VAL A 57 5.54 16.92 26.46
C VAL A 57 6.38 17.63 25.40
N GLU A 58 6.60 18.93 25.53
CA GLU A 58 7.44 19.70 24.62
C GLU A 58 8.90 19.24 24.65
N ALA A 59 9.46 18.97 25.84
CA ALA A 59 10.81 18.43 25.99
C ALA A 59 10.94 17.06 25.31
N LYS A 60 9.96 16.17 25.48
CA LYS A 60 9.94 14.88 24.78
C LYS A 60 9.81 15.02 23.27
N ARG A 61 8.99 15.98 22.80
CA ARG A 61 8.85 16.27 21.38
C ARG A 61 10.17 16.78 20.79
N LYS A 62 10.85 17.71 21.47
CA LYS A 62 12.19 18.18 21.07
C LYS A 62 13.22 17.06 21.07
N GLU A 63 13.21 16.18 22.07
CA GLU A 63 14.08 14.99 22.11
C GLU A 63 13.80 14.04 20.94
N GLN A 64 12.52 13.87 20.56
CA GLN A 64 12.15 13.09 19.38
C GLN A 64 12.58 13.77 18.08
N GLU A 65 12.38 15.08 17.95
CA GLU A 65 12.82 15.86 16.78
C GLU A 65 14.35 15.85 16.64
N GLU A 66 15.11 15.90 17.74
CA GLU A 66 16.57 15.75 17.69
C GLU A 66 17.00 14.33 17.33
N LYS A 67 16.30 13.30 17.83
CA LYS A 67 16.48 11.93 17.36
C LYS A 67 16.19 11.84 15.87
N GLU A 68 15.08 12.35 15.38
CA GLU A 68 14.75 12.33 13.94
C GLU A 68 15.82 13.05 13.10
N LYS A 69 16.29 14.23 13.54
CA LYS A 69 17.44 14.91 12.90
C LYS A 69 18.71 14.07 12.90
N ASN A 70 18.98 13.35 13.98
CA ASN A 70 20.13 12.46 14.07
C ASN A 70 20.00 11.22 13.15
N TRP A 71 18.78 10.81 12.80
CA TRP A 71 18.52 9.72 11.86
C TRP A 71 18.51 10.18 10.39
N ASN A 72 18.46 11.49 10.13
CA ASN A 72 18.77 12.07 8.82
C ASN A 72 20.30 12.10 8.62
N TYR A 73 20.86 10.90 8.45
CA TYR A 73 22.29 10.67 8.28
C TYR A 73 22.82 11.27 6.97
N PHE A 74 21.99 11.36 5.92
CA PHE A 74 22.38 11.79 4.58
C PHE A 74 21.71 13.10 4.10
N THR A 75 20.38 13.20 4.11
CA THR A 75 19.64 14.36 3.59
C THR A 75 18.41 14.73 4.43
N GLU A 76 17.96 15.98 4.32
CA GLU A 76 16.73 16.49 4.96
C GLU A 76 15.44 16.10 4.22
N ASP A 77 15.54 15.74 2.94
CA ASP A 77 14.42 15.28 2.13
C ASP A 77 14.21 13.76 2.25
N GLN A 78 12.99 13.36 2.61
CA GLN A 78 12.62 11.95 2.80
C GLN A 78 12.76 11.13 1.51
N THR A 79 12.53 11.73 0.34
CA THR A 79 12.60 11.00 -0.93
C THR A 79 14.04 10.76 -1.36
N GLU A 80 14.92 11.74 -1.15
CA GLU A 80 16.37 11.59 -1.33
C GLU A 80 16.97 10.59 -0.36
N ASN A 81 16.52 10.56 0.90
CA ASN A 81 16.99 9.60 1.89
C ASN A 81 16.68 8.15 1.48
N VAL A 82 15.45 7.90 1.01
CA VAL A 82 15.04 6.58 0.50
C VAL A 82 15.86 6.18 -0.73
N LYS A 83 16.10 7.10 -1.67
CA LYS A 83 16.97 6.85 -2.83
C LYS A 83 18.39 6.52 -2.38
N MET A 84 18.95 7.29 -1.46
CA MET A 84 20.31 7.05 -0.96
C MET A 84 20.42 5.71 -0.23
N MET A 85 19.40 5.31 0.55
CA MET A 85 19.36 3.96 1.14
C MET A 85 19.34 2.85 0.10
N GLU A 86 18.55 3.00 -0.97
CA GLU A 86 18.51 2.01 -2.07
C GLU A 86 19.87 1.91 -2.77
N GLU A 87 20.56 3.04 -2.98
CA GLU A 87 21.90 3.04 -3.58
C GLU A 87 22.97 2.43 -2.65
N VAL A 88 22.88 2.65 -1.34
CA VAL A 88 23.75 2.00 -0.36
C VAL A 88 23.50 0.48 -0.28
N GLU A 89 22.25 0.04 -0.44
CA GLU A 89 21.92 -1.39 -0.54
C GLU A 89 22.54 -2.02 -1.80
N LYS A 90 22.40 -1.37 -2.96
CA LYS A 90 23.07 -1.79 -4.21
C LYS A 90 24.58 -1.88 -4.05
N LEU A 91 25.16 -0.95 -3.31
CA LEU A 91 26.59 -0.92 -3.01
C LEU A 91 27.01 -2.11 -2.14
N CYS A 92 26.21 -2.45 -1.12
CA CYS A 92 26.43 -3.63 -0.28
C CYS A 92 26.35 -4.94 -1.07
N ASP A 93 25.43 -5.03 -2.04
CA ASP A 93 25.27 -6.22 -2.89
C ASP A 93 26.40 -6.37 -3.92
N ARG A 94 26.96 -5.25 -4.37
CA ARG A 94 27.91 -5.23 -5.48
C ARG A 94 29.37 -5.25 -5.06
N LEU A 95 29.70 -4.56 -3.96
CA LEU A 95 31.07 -4.50 -3.47
C LEU A 95 31.43 -5.78 -2.71
N GLU A 96 32.66 -6.25 -2.91
CA GLU A 96 33.19 -7.36 -2.13
C GLU A 96 33.46 -6.92 -0.69
N LEU A 97 33.49 -7.91 0.22
CA LEU A 97 33.70 -7.68 1.66
C LEU A 97 34.95 -6.82 1.94
N MET A 98 36.03 -7.02 1.21
CA MET A 98 37.28 -6.26 1.35
C MET A 98 37.08 -4.77 0.99
N SER A 99 36.33 -4.49 -0.09
CA SER A 99 36.02 -3.12 -0.52
C SER A 99 35.06 -2.43 0.44
N LEU A 100 34.09 -3.15 0.99
CA LEU A 100 33.18 -2.62 2.03
C LEU A 100 33.91 -2.33 3.34
N GLN A 101 34.86 -3.17 3.74
CA GLN A 101 35.70 -2.93 4.91
C GLN A 101 36.57 -1.67 4.74
N ALA A 102 37.20 -1.50 3.57
CA ALA A 102 37.97 -0.31 3.25
C ALA A 102 37.09 0.96 3.26
N LEU A 103 35.88 0.89 2.67
CA LEU A 103 34.94 2.00 2.70
C LEU A 103 34.52 2.35 4.13
N ASN A 104 34.22 1.35 4.97
CA ASN A 104 33.86 1.58 6.38
C ASN A 104 35.00 2.20 7.19
N GLU A 105 36.25 1.85 6.92
CA GLU A 105 37.43 2.45 7.56
C GLU A 105 37.60 3.93 7.18
N VAL A 106 37.38 4.26 5.91
CA VAL A 106 37.36 5.65 5.43
C VAL A 106 36.21 6.42 6.08
N LEU A 107 35.01 5.83 6.12
CA LEU A 107 33.83 6.45 6.74
C LEU A 107 34.01 6.70 8.24
N ALA A 108 34.65 5.77 8.95
CA ALA A 108 34.91 5.89 10.38
C ALA A 108 35.94 6.98 10.73
N SER A 109 36.80 7.35 9.77
CA SER A 109 37.85 8.37 9.95
C SER A 109 37.50 9.73 9.33
N SER A 110 36.47 9.79 8.48
CA SER A 110 36.01 11.00 7.79
C SER A 110 34.98 11.80 8.59
N THR A 111 34.83 13.09 8.27
CA THR A 111 33.68 13.90 8.74
C THR A 111 32.40 13.51 8.00
N ARG A 112 31.22 13.93 8.51
CA ARG A 112 29.92 13.57 7.91
C ARG A 112 29.84 13.90 6.42
N ASP A 113 30.28 15.10 6.04
CA ASP A 113 30.18 15.59 4.66
C ASP A 113 31.19 14.88 3.74
N GLU A 114 32.38 14.56 4.25
CA GLU A 114 33.40 13.79 3.52
C GLU A 114 32.97 12.32 3.32
N GLY A 115 32.39 11.70 4.35
CA GLY A 115 31.89 10.34 4.27
C GLY A 115 30.70 10.22 3.32
N GLN A 116 29.82 11.22 3.29
CA GLN A 116 28.74 11.32 2.32
C GLN A 116 29.28 11.41 0.89
N ALA A 117 30.29 12.25 0.65
CA ALA A 117 30.91 12.40 -0.67
C ALA A 117 31.59 11.09 -1.15
N GLU A 118 32.25 10.35 -0.25
CA GLU A 118 32.88 9.07 -0.61
C GLU A 118 31.83 7.98 -0.93
N ILE A 119 30.72 7.92 -0.18
CA ILE A 119 29.60 7.03 -0.51
C ILE A 119 29.01 7.37 -1.88
N GLU A 120 28.77 8.65 -2.15
CA GLU A 120 28.20 9.09 -3.44
C GLU A 120 29.13 8.77 -4.61
N LYS A 121 30.44 8.95 -4.43
CA LYS A 121 31.45 8.56 -5.42
C LYS A 121 31.43 7.05 -5.70
N GLN A 122 31.39 6.22 -4.65
CA GLN A 122 31.32 4.77 -4.80
C GLN A 122 30.02 4.31 -5.47
N ILE A 123 28.89 4.96 -5.16
CA ILE A 123 27.60 4.73 -5.83
C ILE A 123 27.70 5.05 -7.32
N GLN A 124 28.30 6.19 -7.69
CA GLN A 124 28.48 6.59 -9.09
C GLN A 124 29.33 5.57 -9.85
N GLU A 125 30.41 5.07 -9.25
CA GLU A 125 31.27 4.07 -9.85
C GLU A 125 30.53 2.73 -10.08
N VAL A 126 29.79 2.25 -9.07
CA VAL A 126 28.97 1.04 -9.18
C VAL A 126 27.89 1.17 -10.26
N ASN A 127 27.20 2.30 -10.31
CA ASN A 127 26.16 2.56 -11.33
C ASN A 127 26.75 2.65 -12.75
N ALA A 128 27.91 3.26 -12.91
CA ALA A 128 28.61 3.29 -14.19
C ALA A 128 29.02 1.88 -14.65
N GLN A 129 29.49 1.04 -13.74
CA GLN A 129 29.84 -0.35 -14.03
C GLN A 129 28.60 -1.16 -14.46
N LEU A 130 27.46 -0.99 -13.77
CA LEU A 130 26.20 -1.64 -14.12
C LEU A 130 25.67 -1.18 -15.49
N ALA A 131 25.75 0.10 -15.79
CA ALA A 131 25.33 0.64 -17.09
C ALA A 131 26.16 0.06 -18.23
N LYS A 132 27.49 -0.05 -18.04
CA LYS A 132 28.40 -0.65 -19.01
C LYS A 132 28.13 -2.14 -19.21
N GLU A 133 27.93 -2.90 -18.14
CA GLU A 133 27.58 -4.33 -18.21
C GLU A 133 26.25 -4.56 -18.92
N LYS A 134 25.27 -3.69 -18.66
CA LYS A 134 23.98 -3.73 -19.35
C LYS A 134 24.14 -3.46 -20.84
N GLU A 135 24.86 -2.41 -21.22
CA GLU A 135 25.13 -2.10 -22.64
C GLU A 135 25.88 -3.24 -23.34
N GLU A 136 26.89 -3.81 -22.71
CA GLU A 136 27.61 -4.96 -23.22
C GLU A 136 26.70 -6.20 -23.38
N SER A 137 25.83 -6.46 -22.41
CA SER A 137 24.86 -7.56 -22.48
C SER A 137 23.83 -7.37 -23.60
N GLU A 138 23.33 -6.14 -23.78
CA GLU A 138 22.41 -5.77 -24.86
C GLU A 138 23.11 -5.83 -26.22
N ALA A 139 24.38 -5.41 -26.30
CA ALA A 139 25.20 -5.53 -27.50
C ALA A 139 25.46 -7.00 -27.85
N ARG A 140 25.79 -7.86 -26.88
CA ARG A 140 25.92 -9.31 -27.07
C ARG A 140 24.60 -9.93 -27.51
N MET A 141 23.47 -9.51 -26.94
CA MET A 141 22.14 -10.00 -27.33
C MET A 141 21.77 -9.56 -28.76
N ARG A 142 22.10 -8.31 -29.14
CA ARG A 142 21.94 -7.79 -30.51
C ARG A 142 22.85 -8.51 -31.51
N GLN A 143 24.08 -8.85 -31.12
CA GLN A 143 24.99 -9.63 -31.97
C GLN A 143 24.51 -11.08 -32.13
N ALA A 144 24.00 -11.71 -31.06
CA ALA A 144 23.39 -13.04 -31.10
C ALA A 144 22.12 -13.09 -31.97
N ALA A 145 21.32 -12.01 -31.98
CA ALA A 145 20.18 -11.89 -32.88
C ALA A 145 20.63 -11.83 -34.36
N LYS A 146 21.70 -11.08 -34.66
CA LYS A 146 22.25 -10.95 -36.03
C LYS A 146 22.93 -12.22 -36.55
N SER A 147 23.58 -13.01 -35.70
CA SER A 147 24.17 -14.30 -36.10
C SER A 147 23.12 -15.39 -36.36
N SER A 148 21.89 -15.22 -35.86
CA SER A 148 20.77 -16.12 -36.20
C SER A 148 20.20 -15.89 -37.61
N ASP A 149 20.41 -14.71 -38.20
CA ASP A 149 19.95 -14.38 -39.57
C ASP A 149 20.93 -14.80 -40.68
N HIS A 150 22.17 -15.19 -40.34
CA HIS A 150 23.20 -15.54 -41.35
C HIS A 150 23.47 -17.05 -41.51
N ALA A 151 22.68 -17.90 -40.86
CA ALA A 151 22.80 -19.35 -40.93
C ALA A 151 21.51 -20.02 -41.40
N THR A 152 20.97 -19.66 -42.57
CA THR A 152 20.26 -20.60 -43.46
C THR A 152 19.96 -19.99 -44.83
N GLY A 153 20.79 -20.33 -45.82
CA GLY A 153 20.27 -20.54 -47.16
C GLY A 153 19.33 -21.75 -47.13
N TYR A 154 18.24 -21.67 -47.91
CA TYR A 154 17.23 -22.70 -48.12
C TYR A 154 16.20 -22.95 -46.98
N GLY A 155 15.01 -22.36 -47.18
CA GLY A 155 13.72 -23.02 -46.93
C GLY A 155 13.34 -23.32 -45.47
N GLY A 156 12.62 -22.40 -44.83
CA GLY A 156 11.84 -22.73 -43.64
C GLY A 156 11.64 -21.56 -42.71
N GLY A 157 10.68 -20.69 -43.01
CA GLY A 157 10.25 -19.62 -42.11
C GLY A 157 10.02 -20.16 -40.70
N SER A 158 10.83 -19.68 -39.77
CA SER A 158 10.70 -19.98 -38.35
C SER A 158 9.26 -19.68 -37.93
N LYS A 159 8.56 -20.71 -37.44
CA LYS A 159 7.17 -20.66 -36.98
C LYS A 159 7.10 -19.96 -35.62
N THR A 160 7.51 -18.71 -35.54
CA THR A 160 7.32 -17.85 -34.37
C THR A 160 5.83 -17.69 -34.15
N TRP A 161 5.32 -18.23 -33.04
CA TRP A 161 3.93 -18.03 -32.61
C TRP A 161 3.84 -16.63 -32.03
N LEU A 162 3.14 -15.74 -32.72
CA LEU A 162 2.84 -14.42 -32.19
C LEU A 162 1.83 -14.55 -31.04
N GLU A 163 1.83 -13.55 -30.16
CA GLU A 163 0.95 -13.53 -28.99
C GLU A 163 -0.54 -13.61 -29.40
N GLU A 164 -0.90 -12.95 -30.51
CA GLU A 164 -2.24 -13.04 -31.12
C GLU A 164 -2.61 -14.48 -31.54
N ASP A 165 -1.69 -15.19 -32.21
CA ASP A 165 -1.91 -16.57 -32.66
C ASP A 165 -2.06 -17.53 -31.48
N LEU A 166 -1.33 -17.25 -30.40
CA LEU A 166 -1.38 -18.04 -29.17
C LEU A 166 -2.73 -17.89 -28.46
N GLN A 167 -3.26 -16.66 -28.39
CA GLN A 167 -4.59 -16.39 -27.85
C GLN A 167 -5.69 -17.04 -28.69
N LEU A 168 -5.60 -16.96 -30.02
CA LEU A 168 -6.52 -17.64 -30.94
C LEU A 168 -6.45 -19.16 -30.79
N LEU A 169 -5.27 -19.73 -30.57
CA LEU A 169 -5.09 -21.16 -30.29
C LEU A 169 -5.76 -21.59 -28.99
N ILE A 170 -5.55 -20.86 -27.89
CA ILE A 170 -6.17 -21.15 -26.59
C ILE A 170 -7.69 -21.09 -26.71
N LYS A 171 -8.21 -20.04 -27.36
CA LYS A 171 -9.65 -19.86 -27.62
C LYS A 171 -10.20 -21.00 -28.49
N GLY A 172 -9.52 -21.37 -29.57
CA GLY A 172 -9.91 -22.47 -30.46
C GLY A 172 -9.95 -23.82 -29.74
N VAL A 173 -8.98 -24.11 -28.87
CA VAL A 173 -8.94 -25.36 -28.07
C VAL A 173 -10.11 -25.44 -27.09
N ASN A 174 -10.56 -24.31 -26.53
CA ASN A 174 -11.70 -24.26 -25.62
C ASN A 174 -13.06 -24.34 -26.34
N ILE A 175 -13.18 -23.71 -27.51
CA ILE A 175 -14.44 -23.70 -28.29
C ILE A 175 -14.70 -25.05 -28.94
N PHE A 176 -13.64 -25.74 -29.39
CA PHE A 176 -13.75 -27.05 -30.03
C PHE A 176 -13.20 -28.12 -29.08
N PRO A 177 -14.04 -28.85 -28.30
CA PRO A 177 -13.60 -29.87 -27.36
C PRO A 177 -13.06 -31.14 -28.06
N ALA A 178 -12.39 -32.02 -27.31
CA ALA A 178 -11.79 -33.23 -27.85
C ALA A 178 -12.85 -34.24 -28.32
N GLY A 179 -12.73 -34.75 -29.56
CA GLY A 179 -13.68 -35.73 -30.09
C GLY A 179 -13.38 -36.28 -31.48
N THR A 180 -12.71 -35.51 -32.37
CA THR A 180 -12.39 -35.98 -33.73
C THR A 180 -11.01 -35.50 -34.21
N ASN A 181 -10.38 -36.24 -35.13
CA ASN A 181 -9.06 -35.89 -35.71
C ASN A 181 -9.11 -34.61 -36.55
N THR A 182 -10.28 -34.23 -37.08
CA THR A 182 -10.50 -33.00 -37.84
C THR A 182 -10.49 -31.75 -36.96
N ARG A 183 -10.53 -31.88 -35.63
CA ARG A 183 -10.47 -30.77 -34.68
C ARG A 183 -9.30 -29.82 -34.96
N TRP A 184 -8.13 -30.37 -35.25
CA TRP A 184 -6.92 -29.57 -35.45
C TRP A 184 -6.95 -28.79 -36.77
N GLU A 185 -7.68 -29.26 -37.77
CA GLU A 185 -7.90 -28.56 -39.03
C GLU A 185 -8.87 -27.39 -38.84
N VAL A 186 -9.94 -27.60 -38.07
CA VAL A 186 -10.89 -26.53 -37.72
C VAL A 186 -10.21 -25.43 -36.93
N ILE A 187 -9.39 -25.78 -35.94
CA ILE A 187 -8.63 -24.80 -35.14
C ILE A 187 -7.59 -24.07 -36.00
N ALA A 188 -6.90 -24.77 -36.93
CA ALA A 188 -5.97 -24.14 -37.85
C ALA A 188 -6.67 -23.12 -38.77
N ASN A 189 -7.83 -23.47 -39.33
CA ASN A 189 -8.63 -22.57 -40.14
C ASN A 189 -9.16 -21.37 -39.33
N PHE A 190 -9.54 -21.59 -38.07
CA PHE A 190 -9.94 -20.52 -37.15
C PHE A 190 -8.80 -19.53 -36.91
N ILE A 191 -7.59 -20.02 -36.59
CA ILE A 191 -6.41 -19.16 -36.40
C ILE A 191 -6.08 -18.42 -37.71
N ASN A 192 -6.06 -19.11 -38.85
CA ASN A 192 -5.72 -18.49 -40.15
C ASN A 192 -6.73 -17.45 -40.63
N SER A 193 -7.99 -17.52 -40.19
CA SER A 193 -9.03 -16.54 -40.56
C SER A 193 -9.06 -15.32 -39.65
N HIS A 194 -8.52 -15.44 -38.44
CA HIS A 194 -8.55 -14.38 -37.42
C HIS A 194 -7.16 -13.80 -37.10
N SER A 195 -6.09 -14.41 -37.63
CA SER A 195 -4.72 -13.95 -37.46
C SER A 195 -4.39 -12.85 -38.46
N THR A 196 -3.73 -11.80 -37.96
CA THR A 196 -3.17 -10.70 -38.77
C THR A 196 -1.71 -10.93 -39.14
N SER A 197 -1.10 -12.01 -38.65
CA SER A 197 0.32 -12.34 -38.83
C SER A 197 0.74 -12.66 -40.26
N GLY A 198 -0.21 -12.97 -41.16
CA GLY A 198 0.07 -13.43 -42.52
C GLY A 198 0.70 -14.82 -42.59
N ILE A 199 0.94 -15.49 -41.46
CA ILE A 199 1.55 -16.82 -41.38
C ILE A 199 0.45 -17.88 -41.33
N ARG A 200 0.35 -18.71 -42.37
CA ARG A 200 -0.59 -19.84 -42.39
C ARG A 200 -0.12 -20.96 -41.47
N ARG A 201 -0.95 -21.31 -40.47
CA ARG A 201 -0.77 -22.43 -39.55
C ARG A 201 -1.46 -23.68 -40.10
N THR A 202 -0.78 -24.82 -40.02
CA THR A 202 -1.37 -26.12 -40.38
C THR A 202 -1.88 -26.86 -39.14
N ALA A 203 -2.76 -27.85 -39.32
CA ALA A 203 -3.23 -28.71 -38.24
C ALA A 203 -2.07 -29.34 -37.44
N LYS A 204 -0.96 -29.66 -38.12
CA LYS A 204 0.28 -30.20 -37.51
C LYS A 204 0.99 -29.18 -36.61
N ASP A 205 0.93 -27.90 -36.95
CA ASP A 205 1.53 -26.83 -36.13
C ASP A 205 0.71 -26.59 -34.87
N VAL A 206 -0.61 -26.54 -35.03
CA VAL A 206 -1.59 -26.33 -33.96
C VAL A 206 -1.51 -27.46 -32.93
N ILE A 207 -1.50 -28.73 -33.35
CA ILE A 207 -1.41 -29.86 -32.42
C ILE A 207 -0.07 -29.89 -31.67
N ASN A 208 1.04 -29.58 -32.35
CA ASN A 208 2.36 -29.57 -31.74
C ASN A 208 2.49 -28.45 -30.70
N LYS A 209 1.98 -27.25 -31.01
CA LYS A 209 1.98 -26.13 -30.07
C LYS A 209 1.03 -26.37 -28.89
N ALA A 210 -0.18 -26.90 -29.14
CA ALA A 210 -1.12 -27.24 -28.08
C ALA A 210 -0.58 -28.32 -27.13
N LYS A 211 0.09 -29.36 -27.66
CA LYS A 211 0.77 -30.38 -26.85
C LYS A 211 1.94 -29.81 -26.05
N ASN A 212 2.73 -28.92 -26.65
CA ASN A 212 3.84 -28.26 -25.96
C ASN A 212 3.33 -27.37 -24.80
N LEU A 213 2.25 -26.61 -25.03
CA LEU A 213 1.58 -25.85 -23.97
C LEU A 213 1.03 -26.74 -22.88
N GLN A 214 0.37 -27.86 -23.22
CA GLN A 214 -0.13 -28.81 -22.22
C GLN A 214 0.97 -29.38 -21.33
N LYS A 215 2.18 -29.61 -21.87
CA LYS A 215 3.35 -30.12 -21.14
C LYS A 215 3.98 -29.12 -20.15
N LEU A 216 3.67 -27.83 -20.25
CA LEU A 216 4.12 -26.84 -19.27
C LEU A 216 3.32 -26.97 -17.97
N ASP A 217 4.01 -26.86 -16.84
CA ASP A 217 3.43 -26.94 -15.49
C ASP A 217 2.36 -25.85 -15.30
N PRO A 218 1.23 -26.06 -14.59
CA PRO A 218 0.17 -25.05 -14.45
C PRO A 218 0.66 -23.69 -13.95
N LEU A 219 1.65 -23.67 -13.06
CA LEU A 219 2.28 -22.44 -12.57
C LEU A 219 3.03 -21.67 -13.66
N GLN A 220 3.69 -22.38 -14.58
CA GLN A 220 4.40 -21.76 -15.70
C GLN A 220 3.44 -21.20 -16.74
N LYS A 221 2.28 -21.84 -16.94
CA LYS A 221 1.20 -21.31 -17.79
C LYS A 221 0.65 -20.01 -17.23
N ASP A 222 0.43 -19.95 -15.91
CA ASP A 222 -0.05 -18.74 -15.24
C ASP A 222 0.98 -17.61 -15.30
N GLU A 223 2.26 -17.92 -15.17
CA GLU A 223 3.34 -16.92 -15.27
C GLU A 223 3.48 -16.36 -16.69
N ILE A 224 3.34 -17.19 -17.72
CA ILE A 224 3.34 -16.76 -19.13
C ILE A 224 2.12 -15.87 -19.42
N ASN A 225 0.94 -16.28 -18.97
CA ASN A 225 -0.28 -15.47 -19.11
C ASN A 225 -0.18 -14.13 -18.36
N LYS A 226 0.43 -14.13 -17.17
CA LYS A 226 0.68 -12.93 -16.38
C LYS A 226 1.65 -11.97 -17.08
N LYS A 227 2.76 -12.47 -17.61
CA LYS A 227 3.73 -11.66 -18.37
C LYS A 227 3.12 -11.10 -19.66
N ALA A 228 2.26 -11.87 -20.34
CA ALA A 228 1.52 -11.38 -21.51
C ALA A 228 0.53 -10.26 -21.14
N PHE A 229 -0.19 -10.40 -20.01
CA PHE A 229 -1.11 -9.39 -19.50
C PHE A 229 -0.39 -8.11 -19.03
N GLU A 230 0.75 -8.25 -18.36
CA GLU A 230 1.59 -7.11 -17.95
C GLU A 230 2.13 -6.34 -19.16
N LYS A 231 2.54 -7.05 -20.22
CA LYS A 231 2.98 -6.43 -21.47
C LYS A 231 1.82 -5.70 -22.18
N PHE A 232 0.63 -6.28 -22.19
CA PHE A 232 -0.58 -5.63 -22.73
C PHE A 232 -0.89 -4.31 -22.01
N ASN A 233 -0.83 -4.30 -20.67
CA ASN A 233 -1.03 -3.06 -19.90
C ASN A 233 0.08 -2.02 -20.16
N LYS A 234 1.33 -2.46 -20.32
CA LYS A 234 2.46 -1.57 -20.60
C LYS A 234 2.32 -0.89 -21.97
N ASP A 235 1.94 -1.65 -22.99
CA ASP A 235 1.75 -1.14 -24.36
C ASP A 235 0.54 -0.17 -24.40
N HIS A 236 -0.50 -0.43 -23.60
CA HIS A 236 -1.68 0.45 -23.50
C HIS A 236 -1.45 1.72 -22.65
N ASN A 237 -0.59 1.67 -21.62
CA ASN A 237 -0.19 2.85 -20.85
C ASN A 237 0.82 3.74 -21.61
N THR A 238 1.69 3.14 -22.43
CA THR A 238 2.69 3.92 -23.21
C THR A 238 2.04 4.74 -24.32
N ALA A 239 0.91 4.26 -24.90
CA ALA A 239 0.10 5.03 -25.84
C ALA A 239 -0.57 6.27 -25.22
N VAL A 240 -0.78 6.28 -23.89
CA VAL A 240 -1.35 7.44 -23.16
C VAL A 240 -0.27 8.48 -22.82
N ALA A 241 1.00 8.08 -22.67
CA ALA A 241 2.12 8.97 -22.32
C ALA A 241 2.67 9.82 -23.48
N ALA A 242 2.30 9.54 -24.74
CA ALA A 242 2.83 10.22 -25.92
C ALA A 242 2.04 11.48 -26.36
N LEU A 243 1.01 11.89 -25.62
CA LEU A 243 0.14 13.04 -25.97
C LEU A 243 0.15 14.17 -24.92
N ASP A 244 1.32 14.50 -24.35
CA ASP A 244 1.44 15.58 -23.33
C ASP A 244 2.34 16.76 -23.78
N LYS A 245 2.28 17.12 -25.07
CA LYS A 245 2.93 18.35 -25.60
C LYS A 245 2.01 19.17 -26.51
N ALA A 246 0.79 19.48 -26.07
CA ALA A 246 0.00 20.56 -26.66
C ALA A 246 -0.90 21.23 -25.61
N THR A 247 -0.97 22.56 -25.71
CA THR A 247 -1.61 23.53 -24.81
C THR A 247 -3.10 23.27 -24.54
N PRO A 248 -3.61 23.59 -23.33
CA PRO A 248 -5.01 23.38 -22.98
C PRO A 248 -5.93 24.38 -23.70
N SER A 249 -6.87 23.87 -24.50
CA SER A 249 -8.01 24.62 -25.01
C SER A 249 -9.29 24.03 -24.42
N GLU A 250 -10.13 24.89 -23.85
CA GLU A 250 -11.40 24.56 -23.21
C GLU A 250 -12.36 23.88 -24.19
N ARG A 251 -12.59 22.55 -24.05
CA ARG A 251 -13.90 21.96 -24.35
C ARG A 251 -14.09 20.53 -23.82
N PHE A 252 -15.10 20.42 -22.96
CA PHE A 252 -15.98 19.26 -22.71
C PHE A 252 -15.44 18.09 -21.87
N GLU A 253 -16.11 17.89 -20.74
CA GLU A 253 -15.94 16.81 -19.78
C GLU A 253 -16.29 15.43 -20.38
N ALA A 254 -15.42 14.44 -20.16
CA ALA A 254 -15.79 13.03 -20.09
C ALA A 254 -14.73 12.23 -19.32
N HIS A 255 -15.22 11.39 -18.41
CA HIS A 255 -14.52 10.66 -17.35
C HIS A 255 -13.64 9.49 -17.81
N GLY A 256 -12.62 9.15 -17.01
CA GLY A 256 -12.12 7.76 -16.88
C GLY A 256 -10.69 7.61 -16.36
N CYS A 257 -10.58 7.32 -15.05
CA CYS A 257 -9.61 6.50 -14.29
C CYS A 257 -8.10 6.59 -14.61
N ASP A 258 -7.16 6.64 -13.67
CA ASP A 258 -7.01 5.93 -12.39
C ASP A 258 -6.04 6.73 -11.49
N ILE A 259 -6.02 6.44 -10.18
CA ILE A 259 -5.01 6.90 -9.19
C ILE A 259 -5.29 8.24 -8.46
N ASN A 260 -6.52 8.74 -8.37
CA ASN A 260 -6.78 9.80 -7.38
C ASN A 260 -6.88 9.21 -5.96
N PRO A 261 -6.05 9.65 -4.98
CA PRO A 261 -6.22 9.31 -3.57
C PRO A 261 -7.61 9.70 -3.07
N TRP A 262 -8.20 8.93 -2.14
CA TRP A 262 -9.52 9.28 -1.57
C TRP A 262 -9.43 10.59 -0.81
N THR A 263 -10.18 11.60 -1.26
CA THR A 263 -10.28 12.87 -0.53
C THR A 263 -11.19 12.72 0.68
N ALA A 264 -11.08 13.64 1.64
CA ALA A 264 -11.92 13.64 2.84
C ALA A 264 -13.42 13.81 2.49
N GLU A 265 -13.73 14.54 1.41
CA GLU A 265 -15.10 14.77 0.95
C GLU A 265 -15.69 13.50 0.32
N GLU A 266 -14.96 12.85 -0.59
CA GLU A 266 -15.35 11.57 -1.19
C GLU A 266 -15.54 10.48 -0.13
N GLN A 267 -14.62 10.41 0.85
CA GLN A 267 -14.70 9.46 1.95
C GLN A 267 -15.94 9.69 2.81
N LYS A 268 -16.29 10.96 3.09
CA LYS A 268 -17.52 11.32 3.82
C LYS A 268 -18.77 10.93 3.04
N LEU A 269 -18.78 11.14 1.72
CA LEU A 269 -19.88 10.73 0.86
C LEU A 269 -20.03 9.20 0.82
N LEU A 270 -18.93 8.45 0.75
CA LEU A 270 -18.94 6.98 0.82
C LEU A 270 -19.55 6.48 2.15
N GLU A 271 -19.12 7.05 3.27
CA GLU A 271 -19.64 6.67 4.59
C GLU A 271 -21.12 7.03 4.76
N GLN A 272 -21.56 8.18 4.23
CA GLN A 272 -22.96 8.56 4.21
C GLN A 272 -23.79 7.62 3.34
N ALA A 273 -23.32 7.31 2.13
CA ALA A 273 -23.99 6.39 1.21
C ALA A 273 -24.08 4.97 1.78
N LEU A 274 -23.05 4.50 2.48
CA LEU A 274 -23.05 3.19 3.16
C LEU A 274 -24.07 3.11 4.30
N LYS A 275 -24.37 4.23 4.97
CA LYS A 275 -25.44 4.33 5.98
C LYS A 275 -26.83 4.38 5.34
N THR A 276 -26.97 5.12 4.24
CA THR A 276 -28.24 5.28 3.52
C THR A 276 -28.67 3.99 2.82
N TYR A 277 -27.71 3.23 2.28
CA TYR A 277 -27.97 1.97 1.58
C TYR A 277 -27.41 0.78 2.38
N PRO A 278 -28.21 0.17 3.27
CA PRO A 278 -27.80 -1.02 4.03
C PRO A 278 -27.67 -2.27 3.14
N VAL A 279 -27.09 -3.34 3.70
CA VAL A 279 -26.66 -4.56 2.95
C VAL A 279 -27.79 -5.26 2.18
N ASN A 280 -29.05 -5.08 2.61
CA ASN A 280 -30.23 -5.69 2.00
C ASN A 280 -30.77 -4.90 0.80
N THR A 281 -30.11 -3.81 0.41
CA THR A 281 -30.55 -2.97 -0.71
C THR A 281 -30.14 -3.62 -2.03
N PRO A 282 -31.07 -3.95 -2.95
CA PRO A 282 -30.70 -4.38 -4.28
C PRO A 282 -29.98 -3.24 -5.01
N GLU A 283 -28.96 -3.59 -5.80
CA GLU A 283 -28.08 -2.65 -6.53
C GLU A 283 -27.38 -1.62 -5.63
N ARG A 284 -27.13 -2.00 -4.36
CA ARG A 284 -26.47 -1.17 -3.35
C ARG A 284 -25.26 -0.41 -3.89
N TRP A 285 -24.35 -1.11 -4.57
CA TRP A 285 -23.08 -0.54 -5.02
C TRP A 285 -23.23 0.44 -6.18
N GLU A 286 -24.28 0.29 -6.99
CA GLU A 286 -24.58 1.22 -8.09
C GLU A 286 -25.17 2.52 -7.54
N LYS A 287 -26.05 2.42 -6.55
CA LYS A 287 -26.57 3.58 -5.81
C LYS A 287 -25.47 4.31 -5.03
N ILE A 288 -24.53 3.59 -4.43
CA ILE A 288 -23.38 4.19 -3.73
C ILE A 288 -22.47 4.91 -4.73
N ALA A 289 -22.11 4.28 -5.84
CA ALA A 289 -21.27 4.93 -6.86
C ALA A 289 -21.93 6.18 -7.44
N ALA A 290 -23.26 6.17 -7.65
CA ALA A 290 -24.00 7.33 -8.12
C ALA A 290 -23.95 8.55 -7.18
N THR A 291 -23.68 8.34 -5.89
CA THR A 291 -23.55 9.44 -4.91
C THR A 291 -22.15 10.05 -4.83
N ILE A 292 -21.15 9.43 -5.47
CA ILE A 292 -19.76 9.87 -5.40
C ILE A 292 -19.27 10.19 -6.82
N PRO A 293 -19.29 11.47 -7.21
CA PRO A 293 -18.83 11.88 -8.54
C PRO A 293 -17.39 11.41 -8.79
N GLY A 294 -17.13 10.85 -9.98
CA GLY A 294 -15.78 10.41 -10.37
C GLY A 294 -15.31 9.08 -9.78
N ARG A 295 -16.11 8.39 -8.93
CA ARG A 295 -15.76 7.06 -8.39
C ARG A 295 -16.69 5.98 -8.90
N THR A 296 -16.11 4.87 -9.35
CA THR A 296 -16.89 3.75 -9.87
C THR A 296 -17.36 2.81 -8.76
N LYS A 297 -18.31 1.92 -9.07
CA LYS A 297 -18.73 0.84 -8.14
C LYS A 297 -17.55 -0.01 -7.67
N ARG A 298 -16.55 -0.21 -8.54
CA ARG A 298 -15.33 -0.98 -8.24
C ARG A 298 -14.49 -0.28 -7.17
N ASP A 299 -14.32 1.03 -7.28
CA ASP A 299 -13.56 1.85 -6.32
C ASP A 299 -14.23 1.87 -4.95
N CYS A 300 -15.55 2.05 -4.93
CA CYS A 300 -16.35 2.04 -3.70
C CYS A 300 -16.26 0.69 -2.98
N MET A 301 -16.34 -0.43 -3.72
CA MET A 301 -16.21 -1.79 -3.17
C MET A 301 -14.80 -2.06 -2.63
N LYS A 302 -13.75 -1.66 -3.37
CA LYS A 302 -12.36 -1.81 -2.94
C LYS A 302 -12.12 -1.04 -1.63
N ARG A 303 -12.53 0.23 -1.58
CA ARG A 303 -12.37 1.07 -0.40
C ARG A 303 -13.14 0.54 0.81
N TYR A 304 -14.36 0.04 0.60
CA TYR A 304 -15.13 -0.60 1.67
C TYR A 304 -14.43 -1.84 2.25
N LYS A 305 -13.82 -2.67 1.40
CA LYS A 305 -13.07 -3.85 1.86
C LYS A 305 -11.89 -3.46 2.75
N GLU A 306 -11.12 -2.45 2.35
CA GLU A 306 -10.02 -1.88 3.15
C GLU A 306 -10.52 -1.37 4.52
N LEU A 307 -11.64 -0.64 4.54
CA LEU A 307 -12.24 -0.14 5.79
C LEU A 307 -12.66 -1.29 6.72
N VAL A 308 -13.27 -2.34 6.19
CA VAL A 308 -13.68 -3.52 6.98
C VAL A 308 -12.47 -4.21 7.60
N GLU A 309 -11.37 -4.36 6.85
CA GLU A 309 -10.13 -4.95 7.37
C GLU A 309 -9.51 -4.08 8.47
N MET A 310 -9.45 -2.76 8.29
CA MET A 310 -8.98 -1.84 9.33
C MET A 310 -9.84 -1.89 10.61
N VAL A 311 -11.16 -1.99 10.48
CA VAL A 311 -12.06 -2.11 11.64
C VAL A 311 -11.86 -3.45 12.35
N LYS A 312 -11.71 -4.55 11.61
CA LYS A 312 -11.40 -5.87 12.19
C LYS A 312 -10.05 -5.85 12.94
N ALA A 313 -9.03 -5.26 12.33
CA ALA A 313 -7.71 -5.13 12.95
C ALA A 313 -7.76 -4.26 14.24
N LYS A 314 -8.46 -3.11 14.20
CA LYS A 314 -8.66 -2.27 15.38
C LYS A 314 -9.41 -3.00 16.49
N LYS A 315 -10.45 -3.77 16.15
CA LYS A 315 -11.20 -4.56 17.14
C LYS A 315 -10.34 -5.65 17.77
N ALA A 316 -9.57 -6.39 16.98
CA ALA A 316 -8.64 -7.39 17.49
C ALA A 316 -7.59 -6.79 18.44
N ALA A 317 -7.04 -5.62 18.09
CA ALA A 317 -6.11 -4.90 18.95
C ALA A 317 -6.78 -4.42 20.27
N GLN A 318 -8.01 -3.90 20.19
CA GLN A 318 -8.77 -3.46 21.35
C GLN A 318 -9.09 -4.64 22.30
N ASP A 319 -9.45 -5.79 21.75
CA ASP A 319 -9.77 -7.00 22.51
C ASP A 319 -8.53 -7.55 23.22
N GLN A 320 -7.34 -7.46 22.60
CA GLN A 320 -6.06 -7.78 23.23
C GLN A 320 -5.74 -6.83 24.40
N VAL A 321 -5.94 -5.52 24.22
CA VAL A 321 -5.72 -4.54 25.30
C VAL A 321 -6.69 -4.76 26.47
N ASN A 322 -7.95 -5.08 26.19
CA ASN A 322 -8.94 -5.39 27.21
C ASN A 322 -8.62 -6.70 27.96
N THR A 323 -8.15 -7.75 27.28
CA THR A 323 -7.73 -9.00 27.94
C THR A 323 -6.49 -8.82 28.81
N VAL A 324 -5.54 -7.98 28.42
CA VAL A 324 -4.36 -7.64 29.25
C VAL A 324 -4.78 -6.84 30.49
N ARG A 325 -5.77 -5.96 30.36
CA ARG A 325 -6.27 -5.13 31.48
C ARG A 325 -7.12 -5.92 32.49
N SER A 326 -7.84 -6.95 32.06
CA SER A 326 -8.59 -7.85 32.96
C SER A 326 -7.73 -8.88 33.70
N LYS A 327 -6.45 -9.04 33.33
CA LYS A 327 -5.48 -9.94 33.99
C LYS A 327 -4.57 -9.24 35.01
N LYS A 328 -4.70 -7.92 35.18
CA LYS A 328 -4.00 -7.11 36.19
C LYS A 328 -4.96 -6.68 37.28
#